data_AF-A0A7C1YL73-F1
#
_entry.id   AF-A0A7C1YL73-F1
#
_cell.length_a   1.000
_cell.length_b   1.000
_cell.length_c   1.000
_cell.angle_alpha   90.00
_cell.angle_beta   90.00
_cell.angle_gamma   90.00
#
_symmetry.space_group_name_H-M   'P 1'
#
loop_
_entity.id
_entity.type
_entity.pdbx_description
1 polymer ?
#
loop_
_entity_poly.entity_id
_entity_poly.type
_entity_poly.pdbx_seq_one_letter_code
_entity_poly.pdbx_strand_id
1 'polypeptide(L)'
;MNKIYDLFASIKLTVVLLLILAATSIFGTVIPQDWQPFQYQQHFGDFGYRVIQFFSLTDMYHSWWFQLLMSILVVNLLICTLKRLPKTMKVVKISNPSVSRERIQKMRIRDAIES
;
A
#
# COMPACT_ATOMS: atom_id res chain seq x y z
N MET A 1 23.81 1.60 8.94
CA MET A 1 22.63 1.72 8.05
C MET A 1 21.59 2.52 8.81
N ASN A 2 21.21 3.68 8.28
CA ASN A 2 20.55 4.76 9.02
C ASN A 2 19.20 4.31 9.63
N LYS A 3 19.04 4.41 10.96
CA LYS A 3 17.84 3.99 11.71
C LYS A 3 16.52 4.56 11.15
N ILE A 4 16.58 5.75 10.55
CA ILE A 4 15.44 6.40 9.87
C ILE A 4 14.97 5.55 8.69
N TYR A 5 15.88 4.97 7.90
CA TYR A 5 15.51 4.11 6.79
C TYR A 5 14.85 2.80 7.25
N ASP A 6 15.21 2.26 8.41
CA ASP A 6 14.52 1.08 8.96
C ASP A 6 13.14 1.43 9.54
N LEU A 7 12.95 2.64 10.07
CA LEU A 7 11.63 3.16 10.48
C LEU A 7 10.70 3.33 9.27
N PHE A 8 11.19 3.92 8.18
CA PHE A 8 10.45 4.07 6.91
C PHE A 8 10.37 2.77 6.07
N ALA A 9 11.17 1.74 6.40
CA ALA A 9 11.05 0.40 5.80
C ALA A 9 10.08 -0.51 6.57
N SER A 10 9.24 0.06 7.44
CA SER A 10 8.35 -0.70 8.31
C SER A 10 6.98 -0.90 7.67
N ILE A 11 6.66 -2.16 7.35
CA ILE A 11 5.35 -2.58 6.84
C ILE A 11 4.21 -2.14 7.78
N LYS A 12 4.46 -2.10 9.09
CA LYS A 12 3.46 -1.65 10.09
C LYS A 12 3.06 -0.19 9.85
N LEU A 13 4.01 0.67 9.51
CA LEU A 13 3.74 2.09 9.25
C LEU A 13 2.89 2.24 7.98
N THR A 14 3.24 1.51 6.91
CA THR A 14 2.46 1.45 5.67
C THR A 14 1.01 1.00 5.90
N VAL A 15 0.79 -0.05 6.69
CA VAL A 15 -0.57 -0.55 6.98
C VAL A 15 -1.40 0.51 7.74
N VAL A 16 -0.81 1.16 8.75
CA VAL A 16 -1.50 2.24 9.48
C VAL A 16 -1.84 3.41 8.55
N LEU A 17 -0.90 3.84 7.70
CA LEU A 17 -1.14 4.89 6.70
C LEU A 17 -2.25 4.52 5.72
N LEU A 18 -2.28 3.28 5.23
CA LEU A 18 -3.34 2.80 4.33
C LEU A 18 -4.70 2.80 5.01
N LEU A 19 -4.79 2.42 6.28
CA LEU A 19 -6.05 2.47 7.04
C LEU A 19 -6.55 3.90 7.21
N ILE A 20 -5.67 4.84 7.53
CA ILE A 20 -6.02 6.27 7.60
C ILE A 20 -6.49 6.77 6.24
N LEU A 21 -5.77 6.42 5.18
CA LEU A 21 -6.12 6.84 3.82
C LEU A 21 -7.46 6.25 3.36
N ALA A 22 -7.76 5.00 3.72
CA ALA A 22 -9.03 4.35 3.44
C ALA A 22 -10.18 5.02 4.20
N ALA A 23 -9.99 5.31 5.50
CA ALA A 23 -10.98 6.04 6.28
C ALA A 23 -11.26 7.41 5.66
N THR A 24 -10.21 8.17 5.31
CA THR A 24 -10.30 9.44 4.61
C THR A 24 -11.03 9.34 3.28
N SER A 25 -10.74 8.30 2.47
CA SER A 25 -11.41 8.08 1.19
C SER A 25 -12.90 7.88 1.36
N ILE A 26 -13.34 7.16 2.39
CA ILE A 26 -14.78 6.98 2.69
C ILE A 26 -15.42 8.34 2.95
N PHE A 27 -14.80 9.20 3.77
CA PHE A 27 -15.29 10.56 4.01
C PHE A 27 -15.34 11.41 2.74
N GLY A 28 -14.32 11.34 1.88
CA GLY A 28 -14.30 12.05 0.60
C GLY A 28 -15.35 11.56 -0.41
N THR A 29 -15.90 10.36 -0.23
CA THR A 29 -16.96 9.81 -1.11
C THR A 29 -18.36 10.22 -0.63
N VAL A 30 -18.52 10.57 0.65
CA VAL A 30 -19.81 10.94 1.27
C VAL A 30 -20.20 12.38 0.93
N ILE A 31 -19.29 13.21 0.42
CA ILE A 31 -19.48 14.64 0.15
C ILE A 31 -19.93 14.82 -1.32
N PRO A 32 -21.18 15.26 -1.58
CA PRO A 32 -21.70 15.43 -2.93
C PRO A 32 -21.12 16.66 -3.65
N GLN A 33 -20.26 16.44 -4.65
CA GLN A 33 -19.47 17.47 -5.35
C GLN A 33 -20.25 18.68 -5.92
N ASP A 34 -21.57 18.58 -6.14
CA ASP A 34 -22.41 19.60 -6.80
C ASP A 34 -23.33 20.42 -5.87
N TRP A 35 -23.21 20.28 -4.55
CA TRP A 35 -24.11 21.00 -3.62
C TRP A 35 -23.68 22.44 -3.36
N GLN A 36 -24.66 23.35 -3.30
CA GLN A 36 -24.41 24.72 -2.86
C GLN A 36 -24.04 24.76 -1.36
N PRO A 37 -23.23 25.73 -0.90
CA PRO A 37 -22.73 25.79 0.48
C PRO A 37 -23.82 25.75 1.55
N PHE A 38 -24.99 26.32 1.24
CA PHE A 38 -26.16 26.33 2.13
C PHE A 38 -26.77 24.94 2.34
N GLN A 39 -26.80 24.10 1.29
CA GLN A 39 -27.34 22.74 1.36
C GLN A 39 -26.45 21.82 2.20
N TYR A 40 -25.14 22.04 2.17
CA TYR A 40 -24.19 21.33 3.04
C TYR A 40 -24.44 21.59 4.53
N GLN A 41 -24.64 22.85 4.88
CA GLN A 41 -24.86 23.27 6.26
C GLN A 41 -26.18 22.71 6.82
N GLN A 42 -27.21 22.61 5.98
CA GLN A 42 -28.51 22.06 6.36
C GLN A 42 -28.50 20.53 6.51
N HIS A 43 -27.68 19.82 5.72
CA HIS A 43 -27.66 18.35 5.71
C HIS A 43 -26.65 17.72 6.68
N PHE A 44 -25.47 18.34 6.87
CA PHE A 44 -24.41 17.88 7.77
C PHE A 44 -24.39 18.61 9.13
N GLY A 45 -25.18 19.67 9.28
CA GLY A 45 -25.16 20.57 10.43
C GLY A 45 -23.90 21.43 10.51
N ASP A 46 -23.89 22.36 11.45
CA ASP A 46 -22.77 23.30 11.63
C ASP A 46 -21.44 22.61 11.97
N PHE A 47 -21.49 21.47 12.67
CA PHE A 47 -20.30 20.72 13.04
C PHE A 47 -19.65 20.04 11.82
N GLY A 48 -20.46 19.36 10.99
CA GLY A 48 -19.97 18.74 9.77
C GLY A 48 -19.45 19.76 8.76
N TYR A 49 -20.14 20.89 8.61
CA TYR A 49 -19.70 21.98 7.76
C TYR A 49 -18.35 22.58 8.22
N ARG A 50 -18.14 22.80 9.53
CA ARG A 50 -16.84 23.25 10.05
C ARG A 50 -15.73 22.23 9.81
N VAL A 51 -15.99 20.95 9.98
CA VAL A 51 -14.99 19.90 9.73
C VAL A 51 -14.63 19.87 8.23
N ILE A 52 -15.63 19.95 7.35
CA ILE A 52 -15.44 20.02 5.89
C ILE A 52 -14.61 21.24 5.49
N GLN A 53 -14.92 22.41 6.05
CA GLN A 53 -14.15 23.63 5.78
C GLN A 53 -12.72 23.53 6.33
N PHE A 54 -12.55 23.05 7.56
CA PHE A 54 -11.26 22.94 8.24
C PHE A 54 -10.33 21.93 7.56
N PHE A 55 -10.88 20.80 7.10
CA PHE A 55 -10.13 19.81 6.32
C PHE A 55 -10.06 20.14 4.82
N SER A 56 -10.79 21.15 4.34
CA SER A 56 -10.97 21.47 2.92
C SER A 56 -11.40 20.25 2.08
N LEU A 57 -12.41 19.51 2.57
CA LEU A 57 -12.83 18.23 1.98
C LEU A 57 -13.44 18.37 0.57
N THR A 58 -13.84 19.57 0.15
CA THR A 58 -14.28 19.84 -1.24
C THR A 58 -13.17 19.63 -2.26
N ASP A 59 -11.91 19.82 -1.86
CA ASP A 59 -10.71 19.59 -2.67
C ASP A 59 -9.71 18.70 -1.92
N MET A 60 -10.20 17.59 -1.36
CA MET A 60 -9.43 16.70 -0.49
C MET A 60 -8.08 16.25 -1.10
N TYR A 61 -8.05 15.91 -2.40
CA TYR A 61 -6.83 15.47 -3.10
C TYR A 61 -5.77 16.57 -3.27
N HIS A 62 -6.19 17.83 -3.34
CA HIS A 62 -5.29 18.99 -3.40
C HIS A 62 -4.91 19.51 -2.01
N SER A 63 -5.50 18.95 -0.95
CA SER A 63 -5.21 19.39 0.39
C SER A 63 -3.81 18.97 0.85
N TRP A 64 -3.10 19.90 1.47
CA TRP A 64 -1.71 19.74 1.89
C TRP A 64 -1.50 18.54 2.81
N TRP A 65 -2.44 18.27 3.72
CA TRP A 65 -2.35 17.15 4.66
C TRP A 65 -2.51 15.79 3.96
N PHE A 66 -3.36 15.71 2.93
CA PHE A 66 -3.58 14.49 2.17
C PHE A 66 -2.37 14.18 1.28
N GLN A 67 -1.82 15.19 0.61
CA GLN A 67 -0.59 15.07 -0.18
C GLN A 67 0.59 14.65 0.69
N LEU A 68 0.70 15.17 1.91
CA LEU A 68 1.73 14.78 2.87
C LEU A 68 1.57 13.31 3.29
N LEU A 69 0.34 12.85 3.60
CA LEU A 69 0.07 11.43 3.88
C LEU A 69 0.43 10.52 2.70
N MET A 70 0.00 10.89 1.49
CA MET A 70 0.28 10.14 0.26
C MET A 70 1.77 10.08 -0.05
N SER A 71 2.48 11.21 0.03
CA SER A 71 3.92 11.25 -0.23
C SER A 71 4.69 10.37 0.75
N ILE A 72 4.37 10.44 2.05
CA ILE A 72 4.96 9.55 3.06
C ILE A 72 4.65 8.10 2.74
N LEU A 73 3.40 7.77 2.40
CA LEU A 73 3.00 6.41 2.05
C LEU A 73 3.77 5.86 0.84
N VAL A 74 3.88 6.65 -0.23
CA VAL A 74 4.62 6.30 -1.45
C VAL A 74 6.10 6.07 -1.14
N VAL A 75 6.74 6.96 -0.36
CA VAL A 75 8.14 6.78 0.04
C VAL A 75 8.33 5.50 0.86
N ASN A 76 7.44 5.21 1.82
CA ASN A 76 7.48 3.97 2.59
C ASN A 76 7.32 2.72 1.69
N LEU A 77 6.37 2.75 0.74
CA LEU A 77 6.13 1.68 -0.21
C LEU A 77 7.33 1.45 -1.14
N LEU A 78 7.94 2.53 -1.64
CA LEU A 78 9.14 2.46 -2.47
C LEU A 78 10.30 1.80 -1.73
N ILE A 79 10.57 2.21 -0.48
CA ILE A 79 11.64 1.63 0.35
C ILE A 79 11.36 0.14 0.61
N CYS A 80 10.14 -0.21 1.02
CA CYS A 80 9.74 -1.60 1.26
C CYS A 80 9.89 -2.46 0.00
N THR A 81 9.50 -1.92 -1.16
CA THR A 81 9.58 -2.58 -2.45
C THR A 81 11.03 -2.80 -2.88
N LEU A 82 11.88 -1.77 -2.79
CA LEU A 82 13.31 -1.86 -3.11
C LEU A 82 14.06 -2.83 -2.19
N LYS A 83 13.66 -2.96 -0.91
CA LYS A 83 14.26 -3.92 0.03
C LYS A 83 13.83 -5.37 -0.26
N ARG A 84 12.60 -5.57 -0.75
CA ARG A 84 12.01 -6.90 -1.00
C ARG A 84 12.29 -7.46 -2.40
N LEU A 85 12.30 -6.62 -3.43
CA LEU A 85 12.55 -7.01 -4.83
C LEU A 85 13.83 -7.83 -5.03
N PRO A 86 15.03 -7.40 -4.57
CA PRO A 86 16.26 -8.15 -4.82
C PRO A 86 16.30 -9.48 -4.05
N LYS A 87 15.62 -9.58 -2.90
CA LYS A 87 15.47 -10.83 -2.16
C LYS A 87 14.60 -11.82 -2.92
N THR A 88 13.45 -11.38 -3.44
CA THR A 88 12.56 -12.23 -4.24
C THR A 88 13.22 -12.64 -5.57
N MET A 89 13.95 -11.75 -6.23
CA MET A 89 14.69 -12.09 -7.45
C MET A 89 15.77 -13.14 -7.21
N LYS A 90 16.45 -13.12 -6.05
CA LYS A 90 17.37 -14.19 -5.67
C LYS A 90 16.64 -15.52 -5.46
N VAL A 91 15.50 -15.53 -4.79
CA VAL A 91 14.71 -16.76 -4.58
C VAL A 91 14.25 -17.36 -5.91
N VAL A 92 13.78 -16.54 -6.85
CA VAL A 92 13.41 -16.99 -8.21
C VAL A 92 14.64 -17.47 -9.00
N LYS A 93 15.79 -16.80 -8.87
CA LYS A 93 17.03 -17.23 -9.53
C LYS A 93 17.63 -18.51 -8.90
N ILE A 94 17.31 -18.80 -7.63
CA ILE A 94 17.67 -20.03 -6.90
C ILE A 94 16.70 -21.19 -7.18
N SER A 95 15.61 -20.97 -7.92
CA SER A 95 14.94 -22.04 -8.69
C SER A 95 15.90 -22.52 -9.77
N ASN A 96 16.93 -23.23 -9.33
CA ASN A 96 17.93 -23.84 -10.15
C ASN A 96 17.25 -25.00 -10.90
N PRO A 97 17.09 -24.91 -12.23
CA PRO A 97 16.50 -26.01 -13.00
C PRO A 97 17.35 -27.30 -12.90
N SER A 98 18.58 -27.25 -12.38
CA SER A 98 19.41 -28.43 -12.14
C SER A 98 18.85 -29.35 -11.04
N VAL A 99 18.17 -28.83 -10.01
CA VAL A 99 17.57 -29.66 -8.95
C VAL A 99 16.37 -30.46 -9.47
N SER A 100 15.63 -29.90 -10.44
CA SER A 100 14.55 -30.61 -11.12
C SER A 100 15.10 -31.74 -12.01
N ARG A 101 16.18 -31.47 -12.77
CA ARG A 101 16.81 -32.49 -13.64
C ARG A 101 17.36 -33.66 -12.84
N GLU A 102 18.04 -33.41 -11.72
CA GLU A 102 18.62 -34.46 -10.88
C GLU A 102 17.54 -35.38 -10.28
N ARG A 103 16.42 -34.80 -9.80
CA ARG A 103 15.30 -35.58 -9.25
C ARG A 103 14.59 -36.41 -10.33
N ILE A 104 14.36 -35.83 -11.51
CA ILE A 104 13.76 -36.53 -12.65
C ILE A 104 14.64 -37.71 -13.09
N GLN A 105 15.97 -37.51 -13.14
CA GLN A 105 16.92 -38.57 -13.49
C GLN A 105 16.94 -39.70 -12.45
N LYS A 106 16.87 -39.35 -11.15
CA LYS A 106 16.87 -40.35 -10.06
C LYS A 106 15.58 -41.19 -10.02
N MET A 107 14.44 -40.62 -10.38
CA MET A 107 13.18 -41.38 -10.54
C MET A 107 13.28 -42.31 -11.76
N ARG A 108 13.73 -41.79 -12.91
CA ARG A 108 13.86 -42.59 -14.14
C ARG A 108 14.82 -43.78 -14.00
N ILE A 109 15.90 -43.63 -13.22
CA ILE A 109 16.83 -44.73 -12.95
C ILE A 109 16.21 -45.78 -12.02
N ARG A 110 15.41 -45.38 -11.04
CA ARG A 110 14.72 -46.32 -10.14
C ARG A 110 13.73 -47.20 -10.93
N ASP A 111 12.97 -46.58 -11.82
CA ASP A 111 11.98 -47.29 -12.64
C ASP A 111 12.64 -48.32 -13.59
N ALA A 112 13.86 -48.05 -14.07
CA ALA A 112 14.61 -48.95 -14.95
C ALA A 112 15.32 -50.10 -14.22
N ILE A 113 15.48 -50.02 -12.89
CA ILE A 113 16.09 -51.08 -12.07
C ILE A 113 15.01 -52.06 -11.58
N GLU A 114 13.76 -51.63 -11.49
CA GLU A 114 12.64 -52.43 -10.99
C GLU A 114 11.87 -53.19 -12.10
N SER A 115 12.25 -53.01 -13.38
CA SER A 115 11.74 -53.75 -14.55
C SER A 115 12.65 -54.88 -14.97
#